data_AF-A0A7Y5ABN6-F1
#
_entry.id   AF-A0A7Y5ABN6-F1
#
_cell.length_a   1.000
_cell.length_b   1.000
_cell.length_c   1.000
_cell.angle_alpha   90.00
_cell.angle_beta   90.00
_cell.angle_gamma   90.00
#
_symmetry.space_group_name_H-M   'P 1'
#
loop_
_entity.id
_entity.type
_entity.pdbx_description
1 polymer ?
#
loop_
_entity_poly.entity_id
_entity_poly.type
_entity_poly.pdbx_seq_one_letter_code
_entity_poly.pdbx_strand_id
1 'polypeptide(L)'
;MKEVSLNAHVPSQSAEQVYAAISNFSVYPQLCESVRNIEIESIHEHEVLSNWEVNFHSGILKWQERDVFDPANLHIHFRQTAGDIDHFSGSWQVSETAEGASIAFRSCFDLGLPMLADMLDPVARQAIRDNISAIIHGLFPNSQIKD
;
A
#
# COMPACT_ATOMS: atom_id res chain seq x y z
N MET A 1 -13.62 -11.35 -2.37
CA MET A 1 -13.07 -9.99 -2.64
C MET A 1 -13.67 -8.94 -1.72
N LYS A 2 -12.81 -8.30 -0.94
CA LYS A 2 -13.11 -7.23 0.01
C LYS A 2 -12.29 -6.00 -0.33
N GLU A 3 -12.89 -4.83 -0.19
CA GLU A 3 -12.22 -3.56 -0.50
C GLU A 3 -11.80 -2.82 0.77
N VAL A 4 -10.70 -2.08 0.66
CA VAL A 4 -10.22 -1.11 1.63
C VAL A 4 -9.88 0.17 0.88
N SER A 5 -10.32 1.31 1.39
CA SER A 5 -9.92 2.62 0.89
C SER A 5 -9.51 3.51 2.04
N LEU A 6 -8.54 4.39 1.77
CA LEU A 6 -8.08 5.38 2.72
C LEU A 6 -7.73 6.65 1.95
N ASN A 7 -8.13 7.80 2.48
CA ASN A 7 -7.72 9.09 1.94
C ASN A 7 -6.85 9.81 2.96
N ALA A 8 -5.89 10.59 2.49
CA ALA A 8 -5.09 11.45 3.35
C ALA A 8 -4.85 12.80 2.68
N HIS A 9 -4.68 13.84 3.50
CA HIS A 9 -4.18 15.12 3.06
C HIS A 9 -2.77 15.35 3.59
N VAL A 10 -1.87 15.80 2.73
CA VAL A 10 -0.48 16.09 3.03
C VAL A 10 -0.24 17.58 2.81
N PRO A 11 -0.19 18.39 3.87
CA PRO A 11 -0.07 19.83 3.74
C PRO A 11 1.33 20.25 3.28
N SER A 12 1.42 21.34 2.53
CA SER A 12 2.69 21.99 2.15
C SER A 12 3.69 21.13 1.36
N GLN A 13 3.24 20.04 0.75
CA GLN A 13 4.02 19.22 -0.18
C GLN A 13 3.30 19.13 -1.52
N SER A 14 4.06 19.22 -2.61
CA SER A 14 3.50 19.03 -3.96
C SER A 14 3.13 17.56 -4.18
N ALA A 15 2.17 17.33 -5.08
CA ALA A 15 1.74 15.99 -5.44
C ALA A 15 2.89 15.14 -6.01
N GLU A 16 3.83 15.74 -6.76
CA GLU A 16 5.01 15.06 -7.29
C GLU A 16 5.95 14.58 -6.18
N GLN A 17 6.21 15.40 -5.17
CA GLN A 17 7.05 15.03 -4.02
C GLN A 17 6.41 13.89 -3.22
N VAL A 18 5.09 13.98 -3.00
CA VAL A 18 4.34 12.94 -2.29
C VAL A 18 4.35 11.64 -3.08
N TYR A 19 4.10 11.69 -4.39
CA TYR A 19 4.16 10.53 -5.27
C TYR A 19 5.55 9.87 -5.26
N ALA A 20 6.63 10.66 -5.38
CA ALA A 20 8.00 10.14 -5.38
C ALA A 20 8.34 9.45 -4.06
N ALA A 21 7.87 9.99 -2.92
CA ALA A 21 8.09 9.38 -1.61
C ALA A 21 7.30 8.07 -1.43
N ILE A 22 6.04 8.02 -1.87
CA ILE A 22 5.24 6.78 -1.89
C ILE A 22 5.89 5.73 -2.78
N SER A 23 6.44 6.12 -3.94
CA SER A 23 7.01 5.18 -4.91
C SER A 23 8.24 4.42 -4.40
N ASN A 24 8.84 4.84 -3.29
CA ASN A 24 10.01 4.20 -2.71
C ASN A 24 9.63 3.11 -1.70
N PHE A 25 9.06 1.99 -2.16
CA PHE A 25 8.58 0.92 -1.26
C PHE A 25 9.67 0.32 -0.36
N SER A 26 10.95 0.38 -0.76
CA SER A 26 12.06 -0.14 0.04
C SER A 26 12.19 0.48 1.45
N VAL A 27 11.61 1.66 1.69
CA VAL A 27 11.63 2.30 3.02
C VAL A 27 10.49 1.84 3.92
N TYR A 28 9.44 1.21 3.38
CA TYR A 28 8.23 0.87 4.15
C TYR A 28 8.48 -0.06 5.36
N PRO A 29 9.42 -1.03 5.33
CA PRO A 29 9.75 -1.83 6.51
C PRO A 29 10.26 -1.01 7.69
N GLN A 30 10.78 0.21 7.45
CA GLN A 30 11.25 1.11 8.51
C GLN A 30 10.12 1.98 9.08
N LEU A 31 8.98 2.07 8.37
CA LEU A 31 7.86 2.96 8.70
C LEU A 31 6.67 2.20 9.29
N CYS A 32 6.56 0.91 9.02
CA CYS A 32 5.45 0.08 9.46
C CYS A 32 5.96 -1.23 10.06
N GLU A 33 5.75 -1.42 11.37
CA GLU A 33 6.21 -2.62 12.10
C GLU A 33 5.64 -3.95 11.54
N SER A 34 4.45 -3.90 10.94
CA SER A 34 3.85 -5.07 10.30
C SER A 34 4.63 -5.48 9.04
N VAL A 35 5.25 -4.54 8.32
CA VAL A 35 6.03 -4.85 7.11
C VAL A 35 7.42 -5.29 7.53
N ARG A 36 7.72 -6.58 7.35
CA ARG A 36 8.99 -7.17 7.79
C ARG A 36 10.11 -6.92 6.80
N ASN A 37 9.81 -7.13 5.53
CA ASN A 37 10.80 -7.05 4.45
C ASN A 37 10.10 -6.75 3.13
N ILE A 38 10.78 -5.97 2.30
CA ILE A 38 10.44 -5.79 0.89
C ILE A 38 11.74 -5.92 0.12
N GLU A 39 11.81 -6.93 -0.74
CA GLU A 39 12.97 -7.17 -1.60
C GLU A 39 12.60 -6.87 -3.04
N ILE A 40 13.34 -5.95 -3.67
CA ILE A 40 13.14 -5.63 -5.09
C ILE A 40 13.84 -6.70 -5.93
N GLU A 41 13.04 -7.48 -6.66
CA GLU A 41 13.55 -8.56 -7.51
C GLU A 41 13.99 -8.03 -8.89
N SER A 42 13.20 -7.14 -9.49
CA SER A 42 13.57 -6.50 -10.75
C SER A 42 12.89 -5.14 -10.94
N ILE A 43 13.53 -4.30 -11.76
CA ILE A 43 13.03 -2.98 -12.15
C ILE A 43 13.10 -2.89 -13.68
N HIS A 44 11.98 -2.57 -14.32
CA HIS A 44 11.84 -2.41 -15.77
C HIS A 44 11.08 -1.12 -16.08
N GLU A 45 11.80 -0.04 -16.39
CA GLU A 45 11.25 1.29 -16.70
C GLU A 45 10.24 1.80 -15.65
N HIS A 46 8.96 1.46 -15.84
CA HIS A 46 7.82 1.86 -15.03
C HIS A 46 7.20 0.68 -14.28
N GLU A 47 7.84 -0.48 -14.27
CA GLU A 47 7.38 -1.68 -13.57
C GLU A 47 8.43 -2.16 -12.56
N VAL A 48 7.97 -2.51 -11.36
CA VAL A 48 8.81 -3.16 -10.33
C VAL A 48 8.17 -4.47 -9.95
N LEU A 49 8.99 -5.50 -9.79
CA LEU A 49 8.60 -6.76 -9.20
C LEU A 49 9.27 -6.88 -7.84
N SER A 50 8.48 -7.04 -6.78
CA SER A 50 8.94 -7.03 -5.39
C SER A 50 8.39 -8.22 -4.61
N ASN A 51 9.16 -8.73 -3.65
CA ASN A 51 8.75 -9.77 -2.72
C ASN A 51 8.48 -9.15 -1.35
N TRP A 52 7.28 -9.35 -0.84
CA TRP A 52 6.79 -8.78 0.41
C TRP A 52 6.69 -9.84 1.50
N GLU A 53 7.08 -9.48 2.71
CA GLU A 53 6.80 -10.24 3.92
C GLU A 53 6.13 -9.34 4.96
N VAL A 54 4.91 -9.70 5.37
CA VAL A 54 4.12 -8.91 6.33
C VAL A 54 3.64 -9.79 7.47
N ASN A 55 3.79 -9.31 8.70
CA ASN A 55 3.20 -9.90 9.88
C ASN A 55 1.67 -9.79 9.78
N PHE A 56 0.97 -10.92 9.84
CA PHE A 56 -0.49 -10.96 9.89
C PHE A 56 -0.94 -11.97 10.94
N HIS A 57 -1.62 -11.47 11.96
CA HIS A 57 -2.02 -12.26 13.13
C HIS A 57 -0.80 -12.90 13.83
N SER A 58 -0.77 -14.22 13.98
CA SER A 58 0.36 -14.98 14.55
C SER A 58 1.33 -15.51 13.49
N GLY A 59 1.13 -15.15 12.21
CA GLY A 59 1.89 -15.66 11.07
C GLY A 59 2.52 -14.56 10.23
N ILE A 60 3.14 -14.98 9.14
CA ILE A 60 3.73 -14.12 8.12
C ILE A 60 3.03 -14.45 6.80
N LEU A 61 2.52 -13.44 6.11
CA LEU A 61 2.07 -13.55 4.73
C LEU A 61 3.21 -13.12 3.81
N LYS A 62 3.43 -13.91 2.77
CA LYS A 62 4.43 -13.65 1.73
C LYS A 62 3.77 -13.63 0.37
N TRP A 63 4.13 -12.65 -0.44
CA TRP A 63 3.69 -12.59 -1.82
C TRP A 63 4.68 -11.83 -2.69
N GLN A 64 4.55 -12.06 -3.99
CA GLN A 64 5.24 -11.32 -5.04
C GLN A 64 4.26 -10.31 -5.63
N GLU A 65 4.67 -9.05 -5.67
CA GLU A 65 3.87 -7.91 -6.12
C GLU A 65 4.50 -7.30 -7.37
N ARG A 66 3.65 -7.05 -8.38
CA ARG A 66 4.00 -6.23 -9.53
C ARG A 66 3.39 -4.86 -9.36
N ASP A 67 4.24 -3.85 -9.47
CA ASP A 67 3.92 -2.44 -9.33
C ASP A 67 4.14 -1.73 -10.67
N VAL A 68 3.15 -0.98 -11.15
CA VAL A 68 3.21 -0.17 -12.36
C VAL A 68 3.08 1.30 -11.98
N PHE A 69 4.11 2.09 -12.30
CA PHE A 69 4.27 3.49 -11.95
C PHE A 69 3.91 4.38 -13.14
N ASP A 70 2.91 5.24 -12.97
CA ASP A 70 2.54 6.29 -13.93
C ASP A 70 2.86 7.67 -13.33
N PRO A 71 4.10 8.18 -13.50
CA PRO A 71 4.49 9.48 -12.95
C PRO A 71 3.79 10.64 -13.65
N ALA A 72 3.28 10.46 -14.88
CA ALA A 72 2.55 11.53 -15.58
C ALA A 72 1.17 11.77 -14.95
N ASN A 73 0.53 10.72 -14.45
CA ASN A 73 -0.76 10.81 -13.76
C ASN A 73 -0.65 10.69 -12.23
N LEU A 74 0.56 10.61 -11.67
CA LEU A 74 0.84 10.42 -10.25
C LEU A 74 0.08 9.23 -9.64
N HIS A 75 0.10 8.13 -10.36
CA HIS A 75 -0.65 6.92 -10.05
C HIS A 75 0.28 5.71 -9.99
N ILE A 76 0.03 4.82 -9.03
CA ILE A 76 0.71 3.53 -8.92
C ILE A 76 -0.37 2.46 -8.86
N HIS A 77 -0.27 1.44 -9.69
CA HIS A 77 -1.07 0.23 -9.59
C HIS A 77 -0.22 -0.91 -9.09
N PHE A 78 -0.69 -1.63 -8.09
CA PHE A 78 -0.02 -2.82 -7.60
C PHE A 78 -0.94 -4.02 -7.71
N ARG A 79 -0.35 -5.19 -7.97
CA ARG A 79 -1.06 -6.46 -8.01
C ARG A 79 -0.14 -7.61 -7.65
N GLN A 80 -0.62 -8.46 -6.76
CA GLN A 80 -0.02 -9.75 -6.50
C GLN A 80 0.01 -10.62 -7.76
N THR A 81 1.17 -11.24 -8.00
CA THR A 81 1.40 -12.19 -9.08
C THR A 81 1.51 -13.64 -8.59
N ALA A 82 1.99 -13.85 -7.36
CA ALA A 82 2.05 -15.14 -6.67
C ALA A 82 2.12 -14.91 -5.14
N GLY A 83 1.75 -15.89 -4.31
CA GLY A 83 1.88 -15.75 -2.86
C GLY A 83 0.87 -16.55 -2.04
N ASP A 84 0.83 -16.27 -0.75
CA ASP A 84 0.03 -16.97 0.25
C ASP A 84 -1.47 -16.64 0.23
N ILE A 85 -1.85 -15.47 -0.31
CA ILE A 85 -3.26 -15.04 -0.43
C ILE A 85 -3.75 -15.24 -1.86
N ASP A 86 -5.07 -15.38 -2.05
CA ASP A 86 -5.65 -15.67 -3.37
C ASP A 86 -5.62 -14.44 -4.28
N HIS A 87 -5.88 -13.26 -3.72
CA HIS A 87 -5.85 -12.01 -4.46
C HIS A 87 -5.42 -10.83 -3.59
N PHE A 88 -4.55 -9.99 -4.14
CA PHE A 88 -4.30 -8.65 -3.61
C PHE A 88 -3.94 -7.71 -4.76
N SER A 89 -4.63 -6.59 -4.84
CA SER A 89 -4.34 -5.54 -5.81
C SER A 89 -4.86 -4.21 -5.32
N GLY A 90 -4.41 -3.13 -5.95
CA GLY A 90 -4.86 -1.81 -5.58
C GLY A 90 -4.13 -0.70 -6.31
N SER A 91 -4.24 0.49 -5.74
CA SER A 91 -3.63 1.68 -6.29
C SER A 91 -3.35 2.76 -5.27
N TRP A 92 -2.33 3.56 -5.56
CA TRP A 92 -2.04 4.84 -4.92
C TRP A 92 -2.22 5.96 -5.94
N GLN A 93 -3.18 6.85 -5.72
CA GLN A 93 -3.34 8.05 -6.53
C GLN A 93 -2.96 9.27 -5.69
N VAL A 94 -2.14 10.15 -6.26
CA VAL A 94 -1.84 11.45 -5.65
C VAL A 94 -2.44 12.56 -6.51
N SER A 95 -2.98 13.60 -5.88
CA SER A 95 -3.55 14.75 -6.58
C SER A 95 -3.22 16.04 -5.86
N GLU A 96 -2.89 17.08 -6.64
CA GLU A 96 -2.61 18.41 -6.13
C GLU A 96 -3.88 19.03 -5.51
N THR A 97 -3.71 19.81 -4.45
CA THR A 97 -4.76 20.56 -3.77
C THR A 97 -4.28 21.98 -3.49
N ALA A 98 -5.17 22.88 -3.09
CA ALA A 98 -4.78 24.26 -2.78
C ALA A 98 -3.76 24.38 -1.62
N GLU A 99 -3.72 23.41 -0.71
CA GLU A 99 -2.92 23.46 0.53
C GLU A 99 -1.83 22.38 0.59
N GLY A 100 -1.56 21.68 -0.52
CA GLY A 100 -0.59 20.58 -0.61
C GLY A 100 -1.10 19.47 -1.51
N ALA A 101 -0.96 18.21 -1.10
CA ALA A 101 -1.43 17.06 -1.87
C ALA A 101 -2.52 16.26 -1.15
N SER A 102 -3.23 15.45 -1.92
CA SER A 102 -4.13 14.41 -1.44
C SER A 102 -3.65 13.05 -1.91
N ILE A 103 -3.76 12.05 -1.04
CA ILE A 103 -3.47 10.65 -1.33
C ILE A 103 -4.79 9.90 -1.27
N ALA A 104 -5.06 9.07 -2.28
CA ALA A 104 -6.12 8.08 -2.27
C ALA A 104 -5.52 6.70 -2.45
N PHE A 105 -5.55 5.89 -1.39
CA PHE A 105 -5.22 4.48 -1.42
C PHE A 105 -6.49 3.66 -1.59
N ARG A 106 -6.44 2.67 -2.50
CA ARG A 106 -7.50 1.67 -2.67
C ARG A 106 -6.87 0.30 -2.80
N SER A 107 -7.47 -0.71 -2.18
CA SER A 107 -7.08 -2.09 -2.41
C SER A 107 -8.29 -3.02 -2.40
N CYS A 108 -8.12 -4.14 -3.08
CA CYS A 108 -9.02 -5.27 -3.06
C CYS A 108 -8.22 -6.52 -2.72
N PHE A 109 -8.75 -7.33 -1.80
CA PHE A 109 -8.08 -8.56 -1.38
C PHE A 109 -9.04 -9.75 -1.26
N ASP A 110 -8.47 -10.94 -1.33
CA ASP A 110 -9.09 -12.22 -1.01
C ASP A 110 -8.04 -13.12 -0.34
N LEU A 111 -8.31 -13.57 0.88
CA LEU A 111 -7.37 -14.42 1.64
C LEU A 111 -7.37 -15.87 1.15
N GLY A 112 -8.33 -16.30 0.33
CA GLY A 112 -8.41 -17.69 -0.13
C GLY A 112 -8.84 -18.69 0.94
N LEU A 113 -9.43 -18.21 2.04
CA LEU A 113 -9.90 -19.03 3.17
C LEU A 113 -11.41 -18.89 3.38
N PRO A 114 -12.28 -19.45 2.51
CA PRO A 114 -13.74 -19.24 2.57
C PRO A 114 -14.35 -19.60 3.92
N MET A 115 -13.85 -20.65 4.56
CA MET A 115 -14.36 -21.13 5.86
C MET A 115 -14.04 -20.20 7.03
N LEU A 116 -13.06 -19.29 6.87
CA LEU A 116 -12.60 -18.36 7.91
C LEU A 116 -12.82 -16.89 7.53
N ALA A 117 -13.40 -16.62 6.35
CA ALA A 117 -13.55 -15.29 5.79
C ALA A 117 -14.29 -14.33 6.73
N ASP A 118 -15.40 -14.76 7.35
CA ASP A 118 -16.18 -13.92 8.26
C ASP A 118 -15.39 -13.42 9.48
N MET A 119 -14.39 -14.19 9.92
CA MET A 119 -13.52 -13.84 11.03
C MET A 119 -12.27 -13.07 10.58
N LEU A 120 -11.65 -13.49 9.48
CA LEU A 120 -10.36 -12.94 9.04
C LEU A 120 -10.50 -11.68 8.20
N ASP A 121 -11.55 -11.54 7.40
CA ASP A 121 -11.73 -10.39 6.51
C ASP A 121 -11.81 -9.05 7.28
N PRO A 122 -12.53 -8.94 8.42
CA PRO A 122 -12.51 -7.72 9.22
C PRO A 122 -11.12 -7.40 9.77
N VAL A 123 -10.38 -8.42 10.19
CA VAL A 123 -9.02 -8.28 10.73
C VAL A 123 -8.04 -7.85 9.63
N ALA A 124 -8.12 -8.44 8.44
CA ALA A 124 -7.32 -8.05 7.28
C ALA A 124 -7.62 -6.62 6.82
N ARG A 125 -8.89 -6.22 6.78
CA ARG A 125 -9.29 -4.83 6.49
C ARG A 125 -8.64 -3.85 7.46
N GLN A 126 -8.71 -4.14 8.76
CA GLN A 126 -8.12 -3.28 9.78
C GLN A 126 -6.60 -3.23 9.65
N ALA A 127 -5.95 -4.39 9.51
CA ALA A 127 -4.49 -4.47 9.34
C ALA A 127 -4.00 -3.69 8.11
N ILE A 128 -4.70 -3.78 6.97
CA ILE A 128 -4.37 -2.97 5.78
C ILE A 128 -4.52 -1.47 6.11
N ARG A 129 -5.63 -1.04 6.71
CA ARG A 129 -5.82 0.38 7.07
C ARG A 129 -4.73 0.89 8.01
N ASP A 130 -4.39 0.12 9.03
CA ASP A 130 -3.38 0.48 10.02
C ASP A 130 -2.00 0.57 9.38
N ASN A 131 -1.63 -0.41 8.55
CA ASN A 131 -0.36 -0.42 7.84
C ASN A 131 -0.21 0.78 6.90
N ILE A 132 -1.24 1.07 6.11
CA ILE A 132 -1.24 2.19 5.17
C ILE A 132 -1.23 3.53 5.91
N SER A 133 -1.96 3.66 7.01
CA SER A 133 -1.92 4.86 7.86
C SER A 133 -0.52 5.07 8.45
N ALA A 134 0.12 4.01 8.94
CA ALA A 134 1.48 4.07 9.48
C ALA A 134 2.50 4.47 8.42
N ILE A 135 2.41 3.91 7.21
CA ILE A 135 3.27 4.29 6.08
C ILE A 135 3.09 5.77 5.73
N ILE A 136 1.85 6.23 5.56
CA ILE A 136 1.56 7.64 5.22
C ILE A 136 2.10 8.58 6.31
N HIS A 137 1.85 8.28 7.59
CA HIS A 137 2.38 9.09 8.69
C HIS A 137 3.90 9.03 8.80
N GLY A 138 4.51 7.88 8.53
CA GLY A 138 5.96 7.70 8.54
C GLY A 138 6.64 8.50 7.42
N LEU A 139 6.05 8.54 6.23
CA LEU A 139 6.53 9.36 5.11
C LEU A 139 6.24 10.85 5.34
N PHE A 140 5.08 11.16 5.93
CA PHE A 140 4.55 12.52 6.05
C PHE A 140 4.00 12.75 7.47
N PRO A 141 4.84 13.15 8.44
CA PRO A 141 4.41 13.27 9.84
C PRO A 141 3.23 14.23 10.07
N ASN A 142 3.04 15.22 9.19
CA ASN A 142 1.95 16.20 9.27
C ASN A 142 0.70 15.79 8.46
N SER A 143 0.66 14.59 7.89
CA SER A 143 -0.49 14.12 7.13
C SER A 143 -1.73 13.94 7.99
N GLN A 144 -2.91 14.16 7.40
CA GLN A 144 -4.19 13.95 8.05
C GLN A 144 -4.95 12.85 7.31
N ILE A 145 -5.14 11.71 7.97
CA ILE A 145 -5.99 10.63 7.46
C ILE A 145 -7.44 11.08 7.52
N LYS A 146 -8.18 10.85 6.44
CA LYS A 146 -9.61 11.14 6.31
C LYS A 146 -10.36 9.83 6.16
N ASP A 147 -11.36 9.63 7.02
CA ASP A 147 -12.31 8.52 6.94
C ASP A 147 -13.30 8.67 5.79
#